data_AF-A0AB35U727-F1
#
_entry.id   AF-A0AB35U727-F1
#
_cell.length_a   1.000
_cell.length_b   1.000
_cell.length_c   1.000
_cell.angle_alpha   90.00
_cell.angle_beta   90.00
_cell.angle_gamma   90.00
#
_symmetry.space_group_name_H-M   'P 1'
#
loop_
_entity.id
_entity.type
_entity.pdbx_description
1 polymer ?
#
loop_
_entity_poly.entity_id
_entity_poly.type
_entity_poly.pdbx_seq_one_letter_code
_entity_poly.pdbx_strand_id
1 'polypeptide(L)'
;MTGRTIASHDPDLAQTITDMAAACHRLALAEERIHLAHRADNAPQLVPHAVAHAGAIRDTIATRASRLNVNPFGLRLIIEEHERLRIKQGRRPTMEQLERAVEAAADQLARRAQADEAHQYEAELHARRSRQMADASVNAVEYLRASA
;
A
#
# COMPACT_ATOMS: atom_id res chain seq x y z
N MET A 1 -36.62 10.48 11.52
CA MET A 1 -36.48 9.21 10.77
C MET A 1 -35.00 8.89 10.67
N THR A 2 -34.55 7.94 11.49
CA THR A 2 -33.14 7.59 11.70
C THR A 2 -32.57 6.83 10.51
N GLY A 3 -31.33 7.17 10.15
CA GLY A 3 -30.61 6.66 8.99
C GLY A 3 -30.63 5.14 8.92
N ARG A 4 -31.16 4.62 7.81
CA ARG A 4 -31.00 3.23 7.45
C ARG A 4 -29.52 2.97 7.24
N THR A 5 -28.99 2.18 8.17
CA THR A 5 -27.81 1.34 8.15
C THR A 5 -27.43 0.95 6.72
N ILE A 6 -26.13 0.82 6.45
CA ILE A 6 -25.63 0.10 5.27
C ILE A 6 -26.52 -1.14 5.15
N ALA A 7 -27.34 -1.26 4.11
CA ALA A 7 -28.14 -2.45 3.86
C ALA A 7 -27.20 -3.53 3.31
N SER A 8 -26.16 -3.83 4.09
CA SER A 8 -25.34 -5.00 3.93
C SER A 8 -26.18 -6.18 4.42
N HIS A 9 -26.23 -7.25 3.64
CA HIS A 9 -26.75 -8.53 4.13
C HIS A 9 -25.86 -9.12 5.24
N ASP A 10 -24.67 -8.54 5.44
CA ASP A 10 -23.71 -8.86 6.50
C ASP A 10 -23.60 -7.68 7.50
N PRO A 11 -24.24 -7.79 8.68
CA PRO A 11 -24.15 -6.76 9.73
C PRO A 11 -22.76 -6.68 10.37
N ASP A 12 -21.97 -7.76 10.37
CA ASP A 12 -20.64 -7.81 10.96
C ASP A 12 -19.64 -7.01 10.12
N LEU A 13 -19.78 -7.03 8.80
CA LEU A 13 -19.01 -6.15 7.89
C LEU A 13 -19.32 -4.68 8.15
N ALA A 14 -20.60 -4.30 8.23
CA ALA A 14 -21.01 -2.91 8.44
C ALA A 14 -20.50 -2.36 9.79
N GLN A 15 -20.54 -3.18 10.83
CA GLN A 15 -19.99 -2.84 12.14
C GLN A 15 -18.47 -2.71 12.07
N THR A 16 -17.79 -3.66 11.42
CA THR A 16 -16.32 -3.66 11.28
C THR A 16 -15.83 -2.42 10.55
N ILE A 17 -16.52 -1.99 9.47
CA ILE A 17 -16.18 -0.76 8.75
C ILE A 17 -16.20 0.45 9.67
N THR A 18 -17.24 0.56 10.51
CA THR A 18 -17.39 1.68 11.44
C THR A 18 -16.32 1.65 12.54
N ASP A 19 -16.07 0.49 13.12
CA ASP A 19 -15.14 0.33 14.25
C ASP A 19 -13.67 0.50 13.83
N MET A 20 -13.33 0.08 12.62
CA MET A 20 -11.93 0.02 12.15
C MET A 20 -11.51 1.23 11.32
N ALA A 21 -12.42 2.11 10.93
CA ALA A 21 -12.10 3.32 10.15
C ALA A 21 -10.96 4.16 10.77
N ALA A 22 -11.04 4.43 12.08
CA ALA A 22 -10.00 5.17 12.79
C ALA A 22 -8.67 4.40 12.90
N ALA A 23 -8.72 3.07 12.97
CA ALA A 23 -7.54 2.22 12.99
C ALA A 23 -6.83 2.24 11.62
N CYS A 24 -7.57 2.07 10.53
CA CYS A 24 -7.05 2.18 9.17
C CYS A 24 -6.45 3.57 8.89
N HIS A 25 -7.11 4.64 9.32
CA HIS A 25 -6.56 5.99 9.19
C HIS A 25 -5.24 6.17 9.98
N ARG A 26 -5.18 5.70 11.23
CA ARG A 26 -3.94 5.73 12.03
C ARG A 26 -2.82 4.88 11.41
N LEU A 27 -3.16 3.75 10.79
CA LEU A 27 -2.20 2.93 10.06
C LEU A 27 -1.63 3.70 8.86
N ALA A 28 -2.48 4.33 8.05
CA ALA A 28 -2.03 5.12 6.90
C ALA A 28 -1.06 6.24 7.32
N LEU A 29 -1.37 6.97 8.40
CA LEU A 29 -0.48 8.00 8.96
C LEU A 29 0.84 7.41 9.49
N ALA A 30 0.80 6.24 10.12
CA ALA A 30 2.00 5.57 10.61
C ALA A 30 2.89 5.10 9.45
N GLU A 31 2.30 4.54 8.39
CA GLU A 31 3.01 4.11 7.18
C GLU A 31 3.64 5.28 6.42
N GLU A 32 2.93 6.40 6.29
CA GLU A 32 3.47 7.62 5.71
C GLU A 32 4.68 8.13 6.51
N ARG A 33 4.59 8.13 7.86
CA ARG A 33 5.70 8.53 8.72
C ARG A 33 6.92 7.61 8.56
N ILE A 34 6.72 6.30 8.43
CA ILE A 34 7.80 5.35 8.15
C ILE A 34 8.45 5.66 6.79
N HIS A 35 7.62 5.88 5.75
CA HIS A 35 8.10 6.18 4.41
C HIS A 35 8.93 7.48 4.37
N LEU A 36 8.42 8.55 5.00
CA LEU A 36 9.13 9.83 5.09
C LEU A 36 10.44 9.70 5.88
N ALA A 37 10.44 8.95 6.99
CA ALA A 37 11.64 8.72 7.79
C ALA A 37 12.73 7.96 7.01
N HIS A 38 12.35 6.98 6.19
CA HIS A 38 13.27 6.27 5.29
C HIS A 38 13.84 7.17 4.19
N ARG A 39 13.07 8.13 3.67
CA ARG A 39 13.54 9.04 2.62
C ARG A 39 14.46 10.14 3.14
N ALA A 40 14.26 10.58 4.37
CA ALA A 40 14.88 11.79 4.88
C ALA A 40 16.23 11.56 5.60
N ASP A 41 16.67 10.31 5.84
CA ASP A 41 17.83 9.96 6.72
C ASP A 41 17.80 10.60 8.14
N ASN A 42 16.74 11.33 8.48
CA ASN A 42 16.76 12.35 9.54
C ASN A 42 16.17 11.90 10.88
N ALA A 43 15.71 10.65 11.02
CA ALA A 43 15.29 10.12 12.33
C ALA A 43 15.22 8.58 12.39
N PRO A 44 16.33 7.86 12.12
CA PRO A 44 16.36 6.39 12.23
C PRO A 44 15.89 5.89 13.61
N GLN A 45 16.07 6.69 14.68
CA GLN A 45 15.62 6.40 16.04
C GLN A 45 14.09 6.38 16.24
N LEU A 46 13.31 7.04 15.38
CA LEU A 46 11.84 7.07 15.47
C LEU A 46 11.17 5.95 14.65
N VAL A 47 11.92 5.33 13.74
CA VAL A 47 11.43 4.27 12.86
C VAL A 47 10.99 3.02 13.63
N PRO A 48 11.74 2.49 14.63
CA PRO A 48 11.36 1.26 15.33
C PRO A 48 10.00 1.37 16.03
N HIS A 49 9.74 2.49 16.71
CA HIS A 49 8.46 2.71 17.38
C HIS A 49 7.31 2.85 16.38
N ALA A 50 7.52 3.60 15.28
CA ALA A 50 6.50 3.75 14.23
C ALA A 50 6.17 2.40 13.56
N VAL A 51 7.19 1.58 13.28
CA VAL A 51 7.04 0.22 12.73
C VAL A 51 6.29 -0.69 13.70
N ALA A 52 6.65 -0.69 14.98
CA ALA A 52 5.96 -1.49 15.99
C ALA A 52 4.48 -1.09 16.14
N HIS A 53 4.19 0.21 16.17
CA HIS A 53 2.83 0.72 16.23
C HIS A 53 2.01 0.37 14.98
N ALA A 54 2.61 0.47 13.78
CA ALA A 54 1.98 0.04 12.54
C ALA A 54 1.71 -1.48 12.54
N GLY A 55 2.66 -2.29 13.05
CA GLY A 55 2.51 -3.74 13.22
C GLY A 55 1.30 -4.09 14.08
N ALA A 56 1.18 -3.50 15.26
CA ALA A 56 0.04 -3.75 16.17
C ALA A 56 -1.33 -3.42 15.53
N ILE A 57 -1.40 -2.34 14.73
CA ILE A 57 -2.63 -2.01 14.01
C ILE A 57 -2.90 -3.03 12.89
N ARG A 58 -1.88 -3.47 12.15
CA ARG A 58 -2.03 -4.52 11.13
C ARG A 58 -2.53 -5.82 11.72
N ASP A 59 -2.03 -6.23 12.88
CA ASP A 59 -2.48 -7.45 13.57
C ASP A 59 -3.97 -7.34 13.98
N THR A 60 -4.39 -6.15 14.40
CA THR A 60 -5.79 -5.87 14.72
C THR A 60 -6.67 -5.99 13.48
N ILE A 61 -6.24 -5.42 12.34
CA ILE A 61 -6.93 -5.54 11.05
C ILE A 61 -6.98 -7.01 10.62
N ALA A 62 -5.86 -7.74 10.73
CA ALA A 62 -5.79 -9.15 10.34
C ALA A 62 -6.74 -10.03 11.16
N THR A 63 -6.83 -9.78 12.47
CA THR A 63 -7.79 -10.48 13.35
C THR A 63 -9.24 -10.22 12.92
N ARG A 64 -9.58 -8.98 12.57
CA ARG A 64 -10.92 -8.63 12.08
C ARG A 64 -11.21 -9.24 10.71
N ALA A 65 -10.24 -9.19 9.80
CA ALA A 65 -10.35 -9.73 8.45
C ALA A 65 -10.55 -11.25 8.48
N SER A 66 -9.83 -11.96 9.36
CA SER A 66 -10.00 -13.40 9.55
C SER A 66 -11.41 -13.78 9.99
N ARG A 67 -12.04 -13.00 10.89
CA ARG A 67 -13.45 -13.23 11.31
C ARG A 67 -14.45 -13.08 10.18
N LEU A 68 -14.16 -12.19 9.22
CA LEU A 68 -14.98 -11.95 8.04
C LEU A 68 -14.59 -12.85 6.85
N ASN A 69 -13.58 -13.72 7.01
CA ASN A 69 -13.00 -14.52 5.94
C ASN A 69 -12.54 -13.69 4.72
N VAL A 70 -11.95 -12.52 4.98
CA VAL A 70 -11.39 -11.61 3.96
C VAL A 70 -9.89 -11.45 4.20
N ASN A 71 -9.13 -11.18 3.13
CA ASN A 71 -7.73 -10.80 3.25
C ASN A 71 -7.59 -9.47 4.04
N PRO A 72 -6.60 -9.32 4.94
CA PRO A 72 -6.40 -8.08 5.70
C PRO A 72 -6.27 -6.83 4.83
N PHE A 73 -5.59 -6.92 3.69
CA PHE A 73 -5.49 -5.84 2.72
C PHE A 73 -6.84 -5.54 2.06
N GLY A 74 -7.60 -6.59 1.71
CA GLY A 74 -8.94 -6.44 1.16
C GLY A 74 -9.90 -5.73 2.13
N LEU A 75 -9.88 -6.11 3.41
CA LEU A 75 -10.68 -5.44 4.44
C LEU A 75 -10.28 -3.97 4.58
N ARG A 76 -8.97 -3.69 4.60
CA ARG A 76 -8.47 -2.31 4.65
C ARG A 76 -8.95 -1.49 3.44
N LEU A 77 -8.86 -2.04 2.23
CA LEU A 77 -9.29 -1.38 1.00
C LEU A 77 -10.80 -1.02 1.05
N ILE A 78 -11.63 -1.95 1.53
CA ILE A 78 -13.07 -1.72 1.72
C ILE A 78 -13.31 -0.54 2.67
N ILE A 79 -12.60 -0.50 3.80
CA ILE A 79 -12.75 0.56 4.80
C ILE A 79 -12.28 1.92 4.26
N GLU A 80 -11.15 1.94 3.56
CA GLU A 80 -10.58 3.16 2.97
C GLU A 80 -11.51 3.76 1.91
N GLU A 81 -12.03 2.93 0.99
CA GLU A 81 -12.97 3.41 -0.04
C GLU A 81 -14.33 3.80 0.56
N HIS A 82 -14.80 3.11 1.61
CA HIS A 82 -15.98 3.54 2.35
C HIS A 82 -15.80 4.94 2.93
N GLU A 83 -14.69 5.19 3.63
CA GLU A 83 -14.42 6.50 4.23
C GLU A 83 -14.23 7.59 3.17
N ARG A 84 -13.54 7.28 2.08
CA ARG A 84 -13.38 8.19 0.95
C ARG A 84 -14.72 8.59 0.35
N LEU A 85 -15.60 7.63 0.08
CA LEU A 85 -16.94 7.89 -0.43
C LEU A 85 -17.78 8.68 0.58
N ARG A 86 -17.71 8.32 1.86
CA ARG A 86 -18.43 9.00 2.94
C ARG A 86 -18.05 10.48 3.03
N ILE A 87 -16.74 10.77 2.99
CA ILE A 87 -16.21 12.13 2.99
C ILE A 87 -16.65 12.88 1.73
N LYS A 88 -16.50 12.26 0.55
CA LYS A 88 -16.86 12.87 -0.74
C LYS A 88 -18.35 13.19 -0.85
N GLN A 89 -19.22 12.34 -0.32
CA GLN A 89 -20.68 12.48 -0.47
C GLN A 89 -21.35 13.16 0.73
N GLY A 90 -20.65 13.34 1.86
CA GLY A 90 -21.20 13.86 3.11
C GLY A 90 -22.22 12.93 3.79
N ARG A 91 -22.37 11.69 3.31
CA ARG A 91 -23.33 10.69 3.81
C ARG A 91 -22.75 9.28 3.66
N ARG A 92 -23.31 8.31 4.40
CA ARG A 92 -22.89 6.91 4.27
C ARG A 92 -23.18 6.39 2.84
N PRO A 93 -22.20 5.77 2.16
CA PRO A 93 -22.41 5.20 0.84
C PRO A 93 -23.32 3.95 0.90
N THR A 94 -23.95 3.62 -0.21
CA THR A 94 -24.66 2.33 -0.36
C THR A 94 -23.66 1.20 -0.62
N MET A 95 -24.07 -0.05 -0.39
CA MET A 95 -23.19 -1.21 -0.66
C MET A 95 -22.79 -1.30 -2.14
N GLU A 96 -23.73 -1.09 -3.06
CA GLU A 96 -23.44 -1.06 -4.51
C GLU A 96 -22.41 0.03 -4.88
N GLN A 97 -22.48 1.20 -4.24
CA GLN A 97 -21.50 2.27 -4.46
C GLN A 97 -20.12 1.88 -3.91
N LEU A 98 -20.09 1.21 -2.76
CA LEU A 98 -18.87 0.74 -2.14
C LEU A 98 -18.21 -0.37 -2.97
N GLU A 99 -18.99 -1.35 -3.43
CA GLU A 99 -18.55 -2.43 -4.30
C GLU A 99 -17.88 -1.87 -5.57
N ARG A 100 -18.56 -0.95 -6.28
CA ARG A 100 -17.99 -0.30 -7.47
C ARG A 100 -16.70 0.48 -7.18
N ALA A 101 -16.61 1.12 -6.02
CA ALA A 101 -15.40 1.85 -5.64
C ALA A 101 -14.23 0.90 -5.33
N VAL A 102 -14.50 -0.21 -4.65
CA VAL A 102 -13.50 -1.24 -4.35
C VAL A 102 -13.04 -1.93 -5.64
N GLU A 103 -13.95 -2.26 -6.55
CA GLU A 103 -13.63 -2.81 -7.87
C GLU A 103 -12.74 -1.85 -8.67
N ALA A 104 -13.12 -0.57 -8.76
CA ALA A 104 -12.33 0.43 -9.46
C ALA A 104 -10.94 0.63 -8.83
N ALA A 105 -10.84 0.55 -7.50
CA ALA A 105 -9.56 0.63 -6.79
C ALA A 105 -8.69 -0.60 -7.04
N ALA A 106 -9.27 -1.81 -7.05
CA ALA A 106 -8.58 -3.05 -7.38
C ALA A 106 -7.99 -3.00 -8.82
N ASP A 107 -8.77 -2.53 -9.79
CA ASP A 107 -8.30 -2.35 -11.17
C ASP A 107 -7.14 -1.34 -11.28
N GLN A 108 -7.20 -0.26 -10.50
CA GLN A 108 -6.11 0.71 -10.43
C GLN A 108 -4.84 0.09 -9.83
N LEU A 109 -4.96 -0.71 -8.78
CA LEU A 109 -3.83 -1.41 -8.17
C LEU A 109 -3.23 -2.45 -9.12
N ALA A 110 -4.05 -3.20 -9.85
CA ALA A 110 -3.58 -4.17 -10.84
C ALA A 110 -2.78 -3.49 -11.96
N ARG A 111 -3.27 -2.36 -12.49
CA ARG A 111 -2.54 -1.57 -13.50
C ARG A 111 -1.22 -1.01 -12.96
N ARG A 112 -1.19 -0.58 -11.69
CA ARG A 112 0.05 -0.10 -11.06
C ARG A 112 1.06 -1.23 -10.88
N ALA A 113 0.62 -2.41 -10.44
CA ALA A 113 1.49 -3.57 -10.31
C ALA A 113 2.16 -3.94 -11.65
N GLN A 114 1.40 -3.93 -12.75
CA GLN A 114 1.94 -4.14 -14.10
C GLN A 114 2.96 -3.07 -14.51
N ALA A 115 2.70 -1.80 -14.20
CA ALA A 115 3.63 -0.72 -14.48
C ALA A 115 4.93 -0.83 -13.64
N ASP A 116 4.81 -1.23 -12.37
CA ASP A 116 5.95 -1.43 -11.49
C ASP A 116 6.82 -2.60 -11.96
N GLU A 117 6.23 -3.69 -12.43
CA GLU A 117 6.96 -4.81 -13.06
C GLU A 117 7.74 -4.36 -14.30
N ALA A 118 7.13 -3.54 -15.16
CA ALA A 118 7.81 -2.98 -16.33
C ALA A 118 9.01 -2.10 -15.95
N HIS A 119 8.85 -1.22 -14.96
CA HIS A 119 9.94 -0.38 -14.46
C HIS A 119 11.07 -1.21 -13.83
N GLN A 120 10.75 -2.28 -13.11
CA GLN A 120 11.76 -3.18 -12.54
C GLN A 120 12.58 -3.85 -13.65
N TYR A 121 11.93 -4.34 -14.70
CA TYR A 121 12.62 -4.93 -15.85
C TYR A 121 13.56 -3.93 -16.54
N GLU A 122 13.12 -2.69 -16.76
CA GLU A 122 13.96 -1.64 -17.33
C GLU A 122 15.17 -1.33 -16.44
N ALA A 123 14.97 -1.21 -15.13
CA ALA A 123 16.04 -0.98 -14.17
C ALA A 123 17.09 -2.12 -14.18
N GLU A 124 16.65 -3.37 -14.27
CA GLU A 124 17.55 -4.51 -14.42
C GLU A 124 18.37 -4.46 -15.71
N LEU A 125 17.74 -4.09 -16.82
CA LEU A 125 18.41 -3.97 -18.12
C LEU A 125 19.49 -2.88 -18.06
N HIS A 126 19.16 -1.73 -17.48
CA HIS A 126 20.12 -0.65 -17.26
C HIS A 126 21.29 -1.12 -16.38
N ALA A 127 21.02 -1.83 -15.28
CA ALA A 127 22.07 -2.36 -14.41
C ALA A 127 22.98 -3.39 -15.10
N ARG A 128 22.43 -4.25 -15.97
CA ARG A 128 23.23 -5.19 -16.80
C ARG A 128 24.14 -4.44 -17.76
N ARG A 129 23.62 -3.42 -18.46
CA ARG A 129 24.39 -2.61 -19.40
C ARG A 129 25.52 -1.84 -18.70
N SER A 130 25.24 -1.23 -17.54
CA SER A 130 26.26 -0.53 -16.76
C SER A 130 27.40 -1.45 -16.32
N ARG A 131 27.10 -2.70 -15.92
CA ARG A 131 28.14 -3.70 -15.59
C ARG A 131 29.02 -4.03 -16.78
N GLN A 132 28.40 -4.33 -17.94
CA GLN A 132 29.16 -4.62 -19.17
C GLN A 132 30.08 -3.45 -19.57
N MET A 133 29.60 -2.21 -19.44
CA MET A 133 30.42 -1.03 -19.72
C MET A 133 31.57 -0.86 -18.73
N ALA A 134 31.34 -1.15 -17.44
CA ALA A 134 32.40 -1.11 -16.44
C ALA A 134 33.48 -2.17 -16.74
N ASP A 135 33.08 -3.40 -17.04
CA ASP A 135 34.01 -4.48 -17.40
C ASP A 135 34.80 -4.15 -18.67
N ALA A 136 34.14 -3.63 -19.71
CA ALA A 136 34.80 -3.16 -20.92
C ALA A 136 35.82 -2.04 -20.64
N SER A 137 35.51 -1.15 -19.69
CA SER A 137 36.42 -0.06 -19.29
C SER A 137 37.66 -0.59 -18.57
N VAL A 138 37.50 -1.60 -17.71
CA VAL A 138 38.63 -2.29 -17.06
C VAL A 138 39.52 -2.96 -18.11
N ASN A 139 38.93 -3.71 -19.04
CA ASN A 139 39.67 -4.36 -20.13
C ASN A 139 40.43 -3.36 -21.01
N ALA A 140 39.83 -2.19 -21.28
CA ALA A 140 40.50 -1.12 -22.03
C ALA A 140 41.73 -0.58 -21.29
N VAL A 141 41.65 -0.39 -19.97
CA VAL A 141 42.80 0.03 -19.14
C VAL A 141 43.89 -1.04 -19.14
N GLU A 142 43.53 -2.33 -19.02
CA GLU A 142 44.48 -3.43 -19.08
C GLU A 142 45.19 -3.52 -20.43
N TYR A 143 44.44 -3.37 -21.53
CA TYR A 143 45.01 -3.35 -22.88
C TYR A 143 46.02 -2.22 -23.08
N LEU A 144 45.69 -1.00 -22.61
CA LEU A 144 46.59 0.14 -22.68
C LEU A 144 47.88 -0.08 -21.88
N ARG A 145 47.80 -0.72 -20.71
CA ARG A 145 48.98 -1.07 -19.90
C ARG A 145 49.86 -2.13 -20.55
N ALA A 146 49.26 -3.12 -21.21
CA ALA A 146 50.00 -4.17 -21.90
C ALA A 146 50.68 -3.68 -23.20
N SER A 147 50.23 -2.54 -23.73
CA SER A 147 50.75 -1.94 -24.97
C SER A 147 51.82 -0.85 -24.73
N ALA A 148 52.14 -0.55 -23.47
CA ALA A 148 53.14 0.43 -23.04
C ALA A 148 54.47 -0.25 -22.68
#